data_AF-A0A3A1YJ15-F1
#
_entry.id   AF-A0A3A1YJ15-F1
#
_cell.length_a   1.000
_cell.length_b   1.000
_cell.length_c   1.000
_cell.angle_alpha   90.00
_cell.angle_beta   90.00
_cell.angle_gamma   90.00
#
_symmetry.space_group_name_H-M   'P 1'
#
loop_
_entity.id
_entity.type
_entity.pdbx_description
1 polymer ?
#
loop_
_entity_poly.entity_id
_entity_poly.type
_entity_poly.pdbx_seq_one_letter_code
_entity_poly.pdbx_strand_id
1 'polypeptide(L)'
;MTKLHDPYEYLIYLLSRKEYSLAQLRQKLKDKGYPEEESQAALEVVVQKKYQSDARFAESFLHDQGLAGFGPQTISQKLRLKGVSEAIIQQTLEESEFNWEQQAFIYFVRKGFAQLDLQDFKVRAKMQRNMLSKGYDFSHINYCLNTCKELAELELDPETFILNNFSYEN
;
A
#
# COMPACT_ATOMS: atom_id res chain seq x y z
N MET A 1 -5.23 -23.99 -23.47
CA MET A 1 -5.33 -22.52 -23.25
C MET A 1 -5.98 -21.91 -24.47
N THR A 2 -7.24 -21.51 -24.37
CA THR A 2 -7.95 -20.77 -25.43
C THR A 2 -7.15 -19.52 -25.74
N LYS A 3 -6.70 -19.34 -27.00
CA LYS A 3 -6.18 -18.05 -27.44
C LYS A 3 -7.37 -17.09 -27.37
N LEU A 4 -7.36 -16.18 -26.39
CA LEU A 4 -8.25 -15.02 -26.42
C LEU A 4 -7.82 -14.24 -27.66
N HIS A 5 -8.60 -14.33 -28.73
CA HIS A 5 -8.27 -13.68 -30.00
C HIS A 5 -8.67 -12.20 -29.99
N ASP A 6 -9.57 -11.82 -29.09
CA ASP A 6 -10.08 -10.47 -28.93
C ASP A 6 -9.45 -9.79 -27.69
N PRO A 7 -8.86 -8.58 -27.83
CA PRO A 7 -8.38 -7.81 -26.69
C PRO A 7 -9.47 -7.54 -25.64
N TYR A 8 -10.73 -7.35 -26.03
CA TYR A 8 -11.82 -7.10 -25.09
C TYR A 8 -12.10 -8.31 -24.20
N GLU A 9 -12.24 -9.51 -24.78
CA GLU A 9 -12.38 -10.76 -24.00
C GLU A 9 -11.20 -10.97 -23.03
N TYR A 10 -9.98 -10.62 -23.45
CA TYR A 10 -8.81 -10.70 -22.58
C TYR A 10 -8.87 -9.71 -21.41
N LEU A 11 -9.32 -8.49 -21.63
CA LEU A 11 -9.55 -7.52 -20.55
C LEU A 11 -10.62 -8.00 -19.57
N ILE A 12 -11.74 -8.54 -20.05
CA ILE A 12 -12.79 -9.11 -19.19
C ILE A 12 -12.25 -10.28 -18.37
N TYR A 13 -11.47 -11.17 -19.01
CA TYR A 13 -10.79 -12.27 -18.32
C TYR A 13 -9.90 -11.74 -17.18
N LEU A 14 -9.10 -10.70 -17.42
CA LEU A 14 -8.24 -10.11 -16.39
C LEU A 14 -9.08 -9.49 -15.26
N LEU A 15 -10.00 -8.59 -15.59
CA LEU A 15 -10.82 -7.84 -14.64
C LEU A 15 -11.76 -8.72 -13.83
N SER A 16 -12.12 -9.91 -14.32
CA SER A 16 -12.89 -10.90 -13.54
C SER A 16 -12.17 -11.44 -12.30
N ARG A 17 -10.84 -11.27 -12.21
CA ARG A 17 -10.03 -11.82 -11.12
C ARG A 17 -9.61 -10.81 -10.08
N LYS A 18 -9.39 -9.56 -10.51
CA LYS A 18 -8.96 -8.46 -9.65
C LYS A 18 -8.99 -7.13 -10.40
N GLU A 19 -8.88 -6.05 -9.65
CA GLU A 19 -8.67 -4.72 -10.18
C GLU A 19 -7.30 -4.58 -10.85
N TYR A 20 -7.27 -3.78 -11.92
CA TYR A 20 -6.06 -3.39 -12.63
C TYR A 20 -6.12 -1.90 -12.94
N SER A 21 -4.98 -1.23 -12.85
CA SER A 21 -4.89 0.12 -13.41
C SER A 21 -4.98 0.07 -14.94
N LEU A 22 -5.41 1.18 -15.53
CA LEU A 22 -5.50 1.31 -16.98
C LEU A 22 -4.14 1.07 -17.65
N ALA A 23 -3.06 1.59 -17.04
CA ALA A 23 -1.70 1.39 -17.53
C ALA A 23 -1.27 -0.08 -17.48
N GLN A 24 -1.67 -0.83 -16.45
CA GLN A 24 -1.38 -2.26 -16.38
C GLN A 24 -2.13 -3.06 -17.45
N LEU A 25 -3.39 -2.72 -17.72
CA LEU A 25 -4.16 -3.36 -18.79
C LEU A 25 -3.55 -3.07 -20.16
N ARG A 26 -3.16 -1.82 -20.42
CA ARG A 26 -2.45 -1.42 -21.64
C ARG A 26 -1.16 -2.21 -21.83
N GLN A 27 -0.33 -2.31 -20.79
CA GLN A 27 0.91 -3.09 -20.86
C GLN A 27 0.62 -4.57 -21.13
N LYS A 28 -0.42 -5.14 -20.49
CA LYS A 28 -0.80 -6.54 -20.72
C LYS A 28 -1.28 -6.83 -22.14
N LEU A 29 -2.00 -5.90 -22.77
CA LEU A 29 -2.43 -6.01 -24.15
C LEU A 29 -1.22 -5.99 -25.09
N LYS A 30 -0.29 -5.06 -24.85
CA LYS A 30 0.97 -4.95 -25.58
C LYS A 30 1.82 -6.21 -25.45
N ASP A 31 1.99 -6.74 -24.24
CA ASP A 31 2.75 -7.97 -23.99
C ASP A 31 2.11 -9.20 -24.68
N LYS A 32 0.80 -9.16 -24.92
CA LYS A 32 0.07 -10.20 -25.64
C LYS A 32 0.17 -10.06 -27.16
N GLY A 33 0.61 -8.90 -27.65
CA GLY A 33 0.82 -8.61 -29.06
C GLY A 33 -0.44 -8.18 -29.82
N TYR A 34 -1.46 -7.66 -29.14
CA TYR A 34 -2.63 -7.10 -29.83
C TYR A 34 -2.27 -5.78 -30.54
N PRO A 35 -2.90 -5.47 -31.68
CA PRO A 35 -2.76 -4.17 -32.33
C PRO A 35 -3.15 -3.01 -31.42
N GLU A 36 -2.47 -1.87 -31.53
CA GLU A 36 -2.69 -0.70 -30.67
C GLU A 36 -4.11 -0.14 -30.84
N GLU A 37 -4.63 -0.08 -32.06
CA GLU A 37 -5.97 0.44 -32.35
C GLU A 37 -7.07 -0.41 -31.70
N GLU A 38 -7.00 -1.74 -31.85
CA GLU A 38 -7.94 -2.67 -31.21
C GLU A 38 -7.81 -2.64 -29.68
N SER A 39 -6.58 -2.52 -29.17
CA SER A 39 -6.30 -2.39 -27.74
C SER A 39 -6.92 -1.13 -27.16
N GLN A 40 -6.77 0.01 -27.84
CA GLN A 40 -7.31 1.29 -27.40
C GLN A 40 -8.84 1.26 -27.41
N ALA A 41 -9.47 0.72 -28.45
CA ALA A 41 -10.93 0.56 -28.51
C ALA A 41 -11.45 -0.33 -27.37
N ALA A 42 -10.79 -1.46 -27.09
CA ALA A 42 -11.19 -2.34 -25.99
C ALA A 42 -11.03 -1.67 -24.61
N LEU A 43 -9.95 -0.92 -24.40
CA LEU A 43 -9.71 -0.15 -23.17
C LEU A 43 -10.80 0.91 -22.94
N GLU A 44 -11.16 1.66 -23.97
CA GLU A 44 -12.24 2.66 -23.90
C GLU A 44 -13.56 2.02 -23.48
N VAL A 45 -13.90 0.85 -24.04
CA VAL A 45 -15.13 0.13 -23.67
C VAL A 45 -15.13 -0.28 -22.20
N VAL A 46 -14.04 -0.87 -21.68
CA VAL A 46 -14.02 -1.31 -20.27
C VAL A 46 -14.01 -0.13 -19.29
N VAL A 47 -13.44 1.01 -19.67
CA VAL A 47 -13.50 2.26 -18.88
C VAL A 47 -14.91 2.84 -18.91
N GLN A 48 -15.52 2.97 -20.10
CA GLN A 48 -16.88 3.50 -20.26
C GLN A 48 -17.91 2.66 -19.50
N LYS A 49 -17.76 1.33 -19.53
CA LYS A 49 -18.59 0.38 -18.78
C LYS A 49 -18.25 0.32 -17.28
N LYS A 50 -17.26 1.10 -16.81
CA LYS A 50 -16.76 1.12 -15.42
C LYS A 50 -16.24 -0.23 -14.92
N TYR A 51 -15.91 -1.15 -15.84
CA TYR A 51 -15.27 -2.42 -15.49
C TYR A 51 -13.84 -2.19 -15.03
N GLN A 52 -13.16 -1.20 -15.61
CA GLN A 52 -11.90 -0.66 -15.11
C GLN A 52 -12.16 0.63 -14.32
N SER A 53 -11.47 0.81 -13.20
CA SER A 53 -11.43 2.07 -12.46
C SER A 53 -10.09 2.21 -11.73
N ASP A 54 -9.32 3.26 -12.04
CA ASP A 54 -8.06 3.53 -11.34
C ASP A 54 -8.28 3.88 -9.86
N ALA A 55 -9.43 4.44 -9.49
CA ALA A 55 -9.79 4.72 -8.10
C ALA A 55 -9.99 3.42 -7.31
N ARG A 56 -10.86 2.50 -7.78
CA ARG A 56 -11.05 1.19 -7.12
C ARG A 56 -9.76 0.39 -7.06
N PHE A 57 -8.96 0.47 -8.13
CA PHE A 57 -7.64 -0.13 -8.13
C PHE A 57 -6.73 0.45 -7.05
N ALA A 58 -6.68 1.79 -6.92
CA ALA A 58 -5.85 2.45 -5.93
C ALA A 58 -6.28 2.11 -4.49
N GLU A 59 -7.57 2.10 -4.21
CA GLU A 59 -8.15 1.72 -2.90
C GLU A 59 -7.76 0.29 -2.51
N SER A 60 -8.06 -0.69 -3.38
CA SER A 60 -7.71 -2.09 -3.14
C SER A 60 -6.20 -2.28 -2.98
N PHE A 61 -5.41 -1.59 -3.82
CA PHE A 61 -3.96 -1.67 -3.74
C PHE A 61 -3.41 -1.05 -2.45
N LEU A 62 -3.91 0.11 -2.03
CA LEU A 62 -3.53 0.75 -0.77
C LEU A 62 -3.83 -0.20 0.39
N HIS A 63 -5.02 -0.79 0.42
CA HIS A 63 -5.43 -1.71 1.47
C HIS A 63 -4.47 -2.90 1.58
N ASP A 64 -4.22 -3.58 0.47
CA ASP A 64 -3.30 -4.72 0.42
C ASP A 64 -1.87 -4.35 0.85
N GLN A 65 -1.38 -3.17 0.42
CA GLN A 65 -0.03 -2.72 0.77
C GLN A 65 0.08 -2.26 2.23
N GLY A 66 -0.96 -1.63 2.78
CA GLY A 66 -1.04 -1.24 4.18
C GLY A 66 -0.94 -2.46 5.10
N LEU A 67 -1.73 -3.50 4.83
CA LEU A 67 -1.67 -4.77 5.56
C LEU A 67 -0.30 -5.48 5.43
N ALA A 68 0.39 -5.28 4.30
CA ALA A 68 1.75 -5.77 4.09
C ALA A 68 2.85 -4.94 4.79
N GLY A 69 2.47 -3.89 5.54
CA GLY A 69 3.38 -3.03 6.30
C GLY A 69 4.13 -2.02 5.44
N PHE A 70 3.55 -1.57 4.34
CA PHE A 70 4.05 -0.40 3.61
C PHE A 70 3.33 0.86 4.10
N GLY A 71 4.10 1.91 4.33
CA GLY A 71 3.60 3.23 4.68
C GLY A 71 3.18 4.04 3.45
N PRO A 72 2.53 5.20 3.70
CA PRO A 72 1.83 5.97 2.67
C PRO A 72 2.76 6.40 1.54
N GLN A 73 4.00 6.80 1.84
CA GLN A 73 4.94 7.30 0.82
C GLN A 73 5.33 6.23 -0.21
N THR A 74 5.56 5.00 0.25
CA THR A 74 5.90 3.89 -0.67
C THR A 74 4.67 3.42 -1.44
N ILE A 75 3.48 3.45 -0.83
CA ILE A 75 2.23 3.12 -1.51
C ILE A 75 1.99 4.11 -2.66
N SER A 76 2.09 5.42 -2.40
CA SER A 76 1.95 6.45 -3.43
C SER A 76 2.94 6.26 -4.58
N GLN A 77 4.23 6.03 -4.27
CA GLN A 77 5.24 5.78 -5.30
C GLN A 77 4.88 4.55 -6.16
N LYS A 78 4.43 3.46 -5.53
CA LYS A 78 4.00 2.26 -6.26
C LYS A 78 2.78 2.52 -7.14
N LEU A 79 1.81 3.30 -6.68
CA LEU A 79 0.63 3.69 -7.46
C LEU A 79 1.03 4.56 -8.67
N ARG A 80 1.95 5.52 -8.49
CA ARG A 80 2.51 6.31 -9.60
C ARG A 80 3.18 5.44 -10.65
N LEU A 81 4.01 4.47 -10.24
CA LEU A 81 4.64 3.51 -11.16
C LEU A 81 3.62 2.61 -11.87
N LYS A 82 2.41 2.49 -11.33
CA LYS A 82 1.28 1.77 -11.92
C LYS A 82 0.39 2.68 -12.77
N GLY A 83 0.79 3.92 -13.00
CA GLY A 83 0.10 4.87 -13.87
C GLY A 83 -1.14 5.51 -13.26
N VAL A 84 -1.34 5.40 -11.94
CA VAL A 84 -2.43 6.10 -11.25
C VAL A 84 -2.08 7.58 -11.11
N SER A 85 -3.04 8.46 -11.38
CA SER A 85 -2.84 9.91 -11.32
C SER A 85 -2.64 10.42 -9.90
N GLU A 86 -1.93 11.53 -9.74
CA GLU A 86 -1.68 12.11 -8.41
C GLU A 86 -2.97 12.49 -7.69
N ALA A 87 -3.99 12.96 -8.42
CA ALA A 87 -5.29 13.31 -7.85
C ALA A 87 -5.99 12.08 -7.23
N ILE A 88 -5.99 10.93 -7.92
CA ILE A 88 -6.55 9.69 -7.38
C ILE A 88 -5.73 9.23 -6.17
N ILE A 89 -4.39 9.28 -6.26
CA ILE A 89 -3.52 8.86 -5.15
C ILE A 89 -3.79 9.69 -3.89
N GLN A 90 -3.89 11.00 -4.04
CA GLN A 90 -4.16 11.90 -2.92
C GLN A 90 -5.52 11.61 -2.32
N GLN A 91 -6.58 11.52 -3.15
CA GLN A 91 -7.92 11.20 -2.68
C GLN A 91 -7.97 9.85 -1.96
N THR A 92 -7.36 8.80 -2.52
CA THR A 92 -7.31 7.46 -1.93
C THR A 92 -6.56 7.45 -0.59
N LEU A 93 -5.52 8.26 -0.42
CA LEU A 93 -4.83 8.41 0.87
C LEU A 93 -5.68 9.16 1.90
N GLU A 94 -6.37 10.22 1.47
CA GLU A 94 -7.23 11.05 2.33
C GLU A 94 -8.46 10.29 2.82
N GLU A 95 -9.07 9.47 1.95
CA GLU A 95 -10.24 8.65 2.26
C GLU A 95 -9.88 7.31 2.95
N SER A 96 -8.59 7.05 3.16
CA SER A 96 -8.12 5.82 3.77
C SER A 96 -8.54 5.70 5.24
N GLU A 97 -9.05 4.54 5.64
CA GLU A 97 -9.36 4.22 7.04
C GLU A 97 -8.10 3.87 7.88
N PHE A 98 -6.91 3.80 7.26
CA PHE A 98 -5.69 3.46 7.98
C PHE A 98 -5.24 4.61 8.88
N ASN A 99 -5.16 4.34 10.18
CA ASN A 99 -4.31 5.13 11.06
C ASN A 99 -2.84 4.77 10.80
N TRP A 100 -2.13 5.61 10.05
CA TRP A 100 -0.75 5.32 9.63
C TRP A 100 0.26 5.29 10.78
N GLU A 101 0.01 5.99 11.88
CA GLU A 101 0.83 5.93 13.09
C GLU A 101 0.72 4.55 13.74
N GLN A 102 -0.50 4.06 13.91
CA GLN A 102 -0.77 2.72 14.43
C GLN A 102 -0.20 1.62 13.52
N GLN A 103 -0.35 1.75 12.20
CA GLN A 103 0.25 0.81 11.25
C GLN A 103 1.79 0.81 11.31
N ALA A 104 2.40 1.99 11.45
CA ALA A 104 3.84 2.12 11.63
C ALA A 104 4.28 1.39 12.90
N PHE A 105 3.54 1.55 14.00
CA PHE A 105 3.85 0.90 15.28
C PHE A 105 3.70 -0.63 15.21
N ILE A 106 2.62 -1.13 14.60
CA ILE A 106 2.43 -2.56 14.35
C ILE A 106 3.61 -3.13 13.57
N TYR A 107 4.00 -2.47 12.47
CA TYR A 107 5.15 -2.90 11.68
C TYR A 107 6.44 -2.85 12.52
N PHE A 108 6.65 -1.77 13.28
CA PHE A 108 7.80 -1.57 14.15
C PHE A 108 7.97 -2.70 15.17
N VAL A 109 6.91 -3.04 15.90
CA VAL A 109 6.90 -4.13 16.89
C VAL A 109 7.13 -5.49 16.19
N ARG A 110 6.42 -5.78 15.09
CA ARG A 110 6.60 -7.03 14.33
C ARG A 110 8.02 -7.23 13.78
N LYS A 111 8.75 -6.15 13.51
CA LYS A 111 10.15 -6.22 13.07
C LYS A 111 11.14 -6.41 14.21
N GLY A 112 10.67 -6.45 15.45
CA GLY A 112 11.49 -6.60 16.64
C GLY A 112 12.21 -5.31 17.03
N PHE A 113 11.73 -4.15 16.58
CA PHE A 113 12.42 -2.88 16.83
C PHE A 113 12.17 -2.35 18.25
N ALA A 114 11.07 -2.74 18.88
CA ALA A 114 10.75 -2.36 20.26
C ALA A 114 11.72 -2.98 21.28
N GLN A 115 12.38 -4.09 20.94
CA GLN A 115 13.32 -4.80 21.81
C GLN A 115 14.79 -4.39 21.57
N LEU A 116 15.05 -3.44 20.66
CA LEU A 116 16.40 -2.99 20.34
C LEU A 116 16.88 -1.92 21.34
N ASP A 117 18.20 -1.85 21.53
CA ASP A 117 18.83 -0.70 22.19
C ASP A 117 18.85 0.51 21.23
N LEU A 118 17.83 1.36 21.34
CA LEU A 118 17.67 2.55 20.51
C LEU A 118 18.52 3.74 20.98
N GLN A 119 19.30 3.61 22.06
CA GLN A 119 20.32 4.58 22.45
C GLN A 119 21.60 4.43 21.61
N ASP A 120 21.87 3.23 21.09
CA ASP A 120 22.93 3.04 20.10
C ASP A 120 22.55 3.72 18.78
N PHE A 121 23.34 4.74 18.41
CA PHE A 121 23.15 5.50 17.18
C PHE A 121 23.10 4.62 15.92
N LYS A 122 23.93 3.57 15.83
CA LYS A 122 23.97 2.67 14.67
C LYS A 122 22.70 1.84 14.59
N VAL A 123 22.20 1.36 15.72
CA VAL A 123 20.94 0.58 15.81
C VAL A 123 19.77 1.46 15.41
N ARG A 124 19.67 2.67 15.97
CA ARG A 124 18.64 3.65 15.62
C ARG A 124 18.67 4.01 14.15
N ALA A 125 19.84 4.31 13.58
CA ALA A 125 19.98 4.64 12.15
C ALA A 125 19.59 3.47 11.23
N LYS A 126 19.83 2.21 11.64
CA LYS A 126 19.40 1.02 10.88
C LYS A 126 17.88 0.87 10.90
N MET A 127 17.24 1.04 12.06
CA MET A 127 15.79 1.04 12.19
C MET A 127 15.15 2.14 11.35
N GLN A 128 15.64 3.39 11.46
CA GLN A 128 15.11 4.53 10.72
C GLN A 128 15.18 4.31 9.20
N ARG A 129 16.32 3.83 8.68
CA ARG A 129 16.45 3.49 7.26
C ARG A 129 15.44 2.42 6.83
N ASN A 130 15.17 1.44 7.68
CA ASN A 130 14.17 0.41 7.38
C ASN A 130 12.75 1.02 7.30
N MET A 131 12.36 1.82 8.30
CA MET A 131 11.05 2.48 8.34
C MET A 131 10.85 3.42 7.14
N LEU A 132 11.86 4.24 6.83
CA LEU A 132 11.85 5.13 5.66
C LEU A 132 11.76 4.34 4.35
N SER A 133 12.49 3.22 4.22
CA SER A 133 12.40 2.35 3.04
C SER A 133 11.04 1.67 2.87
N LYS A 134 10.27 1.58 3.96
CA LYS A 134 8.89 1.08 3.95
C LYS A 134 7.87 2.16 3.66
N GLY A 135 8.26 3.42 3.64
CA GLY A 135 7.40 4.54 3.29
C GLY A 135 6.75 5.24 4.48
N TYR A 136 7.23 4.95 5.70
CA TYR A 136 6.91 5.74 6.88
C TYR A 136 7.86 6.93 6.95
N ASP A 137 7.35 8.11 7.24
CA ASP A 137 8.16 9.31 7.43
C ASP A 137 8.66 9.45 8.89
N PHE A 138 9.30 10.58 9.18
CA PHE A 138 9.83 10.85 10.50
C PHE A 138 8.77 11.07 11.58
N SER A 139 7.55 11.55 11.25
CA SER A 139 6.51 11.70 12.29
C SER A 139 6.03 10.33 12.76
N HIS A 140 5.81 9.38 11.84
CA HIS A 140 5.48 8.00 12.18
C HIS A 140 6.58 7.32 13.01
N ILE A 141 7.85 7.56 12.67
CA ILE A 141 8.98 7.03 13.45
C ILE A 141 8.98 7.63 14.86
N ASN A 142 8.77 8.94 14.99
CA ASN A 142 8.73 9.61 16.28
C ASN A 142 7.56 9.12 17.14
N TYR A 143 6.39 8.91 16.54
CA TYR A 143 5.25 8.26 17.20
C TYR A 143 5.68 6.92 17.81
N CYS A 144 6.28 6.03 17.02
CA CYS A 144 6.72 4.71 17.51
C CYS A 144 7.70 4.80 18.68
N LEU A 145 8.67 5.72 18.59
CA LEU A 145 9.68 5.92 19.63
C LEU A 145 9.06 6.48 20.93
N ASN A 146 8.08 7.37 20.82
CA ASN A 146 7.40 7.94 21.98
C ASN A 146 6.48 6.91 22.64
N THR A 147 5.69 6.19 21.85
CA THR A 147 4.85 5.08 22.34
C THR A 147 5.69 4.03 23.10
N CYS A 148 6.87 3.65 22.59
CA CYS A 148 7.75 2.72 23.32
C CYS A 148 8.19 3.26 24.69
N LYS A 149 8.44 4.57 24.82
CA LYS A 149 8.83 5.17 26.10
C LYS A 149 7.66 5.16 27.08
N GLU A 150 6.47 5.57 26.63
CA GLU A 150 5.26 5.58 27.46
C GLU A 150 4.91 4.18 27.95
N LEU A 151 4.98 3.18 27.07
CA LEU A 151 4.74 1.78 27.44
C LEU A 151 5.77 1.27 28.44
N ALA A 152 7.05 1.65 28.30
CA ALA A 152 8.08 1.30 29.27
C ALA A 152 7.85 1.94 30.65
N GLU A 153 7.37 3.18 30.70
CA GLU A 153 7.02 3.87 31.95
C GLU A 153 5.81 3.23 32.64
N LEU A 154 4.87 2.68 31.87
CA LEU A 154 3.67 2.00 32.36
C LEU A 154 3.85 0.49 32.55
N GLU A 155 5.05 -0.04 32.30
CA GLU A 155 5.37 -1.48 32.32
C GLU A 155 4.42 -2.31 31.44
N LEU A 156 3.95 -1.73 30.32
CA LEU A 156 3.06 -2.38 29.36
C LEU A 156 3.85 -3.00 28.21
N ASP A 157 3.49 -4.22 27.84
CA ASP A 157 4.08 -4.90 26.69
C ASP A 157 3.50 -4.34 25.36
N PRO A 158 4.35 -4.00 24.37
CA PRO A 158 3.90 -3.49 23.08
C PRO A 158 2.95 -4.38 22.29
N GLU A 159 3.07 -5.71 22.38
CA GLU A 159 2.14 -6.62 21.70
C GLU A 159 0.77 -6.57 22.38
N THR A 160 0.74 -6.54 23.70
CA THR A 160 -0.48 -6.38 24.50
C THR A 160 -1.18 -5.05 24.20
N PHE A 161 -0.42 -3.95 24.11
CA PHE A 161 -0.95 -2.64 23.72
C PHE A 161 -1.62 -2.67 22.34
N ILE A 162 -1.02 -3.34 21.36
CA ILE A 162 -1.62 -3.52 20.02
C ILE A 162 -2.90 -4.35 20.11
N LEU A 163 -2.88 -5.45 20.87
CA LEU A 163 -4.05 -6.33 21.04
C LEU A 163 -5.22 -5.63 21.73
N ASN A 164 -4.93 -4.66 22.60
CA ASN A 164 -5.92 -3.81 23.27
C ASN A 164 -6.30 -2.57 22.43
N ASN A 165 -6.15 -2.63 21.10
CA ASN A 165 -6.48 -1.54 20.17
C ASN A 165 -5.82 -0.20 20.55
N PHE A 166 -4.55 -0.24 20.95
CA PHE A 166 -3.80 0.96 21.34
C PHE A 166 -4.38 1.67 22.57
N SER A 167 -5.03 0.90 23.46
CA SER A 167 -5.47 1.37 24.77
C SER A 167 -4.36 1.22 25.81
N TYR A 168 -4.17 2.27 26.61
CA TYR A 168 -3.29 2.26 27.78
C TYR A 168 -4.01 1.75 29.06
N GLU A 169 -5.31 1.52 28.98
CA GLU A 169 -6.12 0.93 30.06
C GLU A 169 -6.11 -0.60 29.93
N ASN A 170 -5.93 -1.30 31.06
CA ASN A 170 -6.01 -2.75 31.17
C ASN A 170 -7.46 -3.25 31.27
#